data_AF-A0A953QTE7-F1
#
_entry.id   AF-A0A953QTE7-F1
#
_cell.length_a   1.000
_cell.length_b   1.000
_cell.length_c   1.000
_cell.angle_alpha   90.00
_cell.angle_beta   90.00
_cell.angle_gamma   90.00
#
_symmetry.space_group_name_H-M   'P 1'
#
loop_
_entity.id
_entity.type
_entity.pdbx_description
1 polymer ?
#
loop_
_entity_poly.entity_id
_entity_poly.type
_entity_poly.pdbx_seq_one_letter_code
_entity_poly.pdbx_strand_id
1 'polypeptide(L)'
;MLRLSGSFHLELAQPLHQAALEAADHSGNVLVDCSQAQHLDGCTLQILLALQAAMQGAGRSFGFTGANEQVRKYLTWAGLTGHFGGAPEVSCAVPAEPVLAEPMLAEPVEEPARPRKRRRAVRKRQT
;
A
#
# COMPACT_ATOMS: atom_id res chain seq x y z
N MET A 1 -20.09 -6.33 -0.61
CA MET A 1 -20.11 -4.98 -1.21
C MET A 1 -20.95 -4.09 -0.31
N LEU A 2 -20.46 -2.90 0.04
CA LEU A 2 -21.15 -1.93 0.91
C LEU A 2 -21.65 -0.77 0.05
N ARG A 3 -22.94 -0.42 0.12
CA ARG A 3 -23.49 0.71 -0.65
C ARG A 3 -23.91 1.82 0.31
N LEU A 4 -23.39 3.02 0.06
CA LEU A 4 -23.72 4.23 0.81
C LEU A 4 -24.75 5.05 0.01
N SER A 5 -25.90 5.31 0.64
CA SER A 5 -26.99 6.09 0.06
C SER A 5 -27.48 7.17 1.03
N GLY A 6 -27.69 8.39 0.53
CA GLY A 6 -28.12 9.53 1.32
C GLY A 6 -26.96 10.29 1.98
N SER A 7 -27.27 11.04 3.03
CA SER A 7 -26.28 11.84 3.76
C SER A 7 -25.84 11.11 5.02
N PHE A 8 -24.53 10.86 5.14
CA PHE A 8 -23.95 10.23 6.32
C PHE A 8 -23.50 11.30 7.31
N HIS A 9 -24.17 11.29 8.46
CA HIS A 9 -23.89 12.13 9.62
C HIS A 9 -23.59 11.25 10.83
N LEU A 10 -23.15 11.86 11.93
CA LEU A 10 -22.79 11.18 13.18
C LEU A 10 -23.80 10.13 13.67
N GLU A 11 -25.10 10.37 13.50
CA GLU A 11 -26.16 9.43 13.89
C GLU A 11 -26.09 8.08 13.16
N LEU A 12 -25.55 8.07 11.94
CA LEU A 12 -25.35 6.87 11.13
C LEU A 12 -23.97 6.24 11.32
N ALA A 13 -23.11 6.81 12.16
CA ALA A 13 -21.76 6.29 12.37
C ALA A 13 -21.76 4.88 12.99
N GLN A 14 -22.59 4.64 14.00
CA GLN A 14 -22.69 3.34 14.65
C GLN A 14 -23.19 2.22 13.71
N PRO A 15 -24.32 2.38 12.98
CA PRO A 15 -24.77 1.34 12.04
C PRO A 15 -23.76 1.14 10.90
N LEU A 16 -23.12 2.20 10.41
CA LEU A 16 -22.07 2.08 9.40
C LEU A 16 -20.85 1.30 9.92
N HIS A 17 -20.43 1.56 11.16
CA HIS A 17 -19.31 0.86 11.78
C HIS A 17 -19.60 -0.63 11.92
N GLN A 18 -20.82 -1.02 12.35
CA GLN A 18 -21.21 -2.42 12.41
C GLN A 18 -21.19 -3.09 11.03
N ALA A 19 -21.77 -2.44 10.01
CA ALA A 19 -21.73 -2.95 8.65
C ALA A 19 -20.30 -3.07 8.10
N ALA A 20 -19.39 -2.16 8.49
CA ALA A 20 -17.98 -2.23 8.13
C ALA A 20 -17.26 -3.41 8.80
N LEU A 21 -17.53 -3.67 10.09
CA LEU A 21 -16.99 -4.84 10.80
C LEU A 21 -17.47 -6.14 10.17
N GLU A 22 -18.79 -6.25 9.92
CA GLU A 22 -19.35 -7.41 9.24
C GLU A 22 -18.68 -7.60 7.88
N ALA A 23 -18.52 -6.55 7.08
CA ALA A 23 -17.84 -6.63 5.79
C ALA A 23 -16.36 -7.05 5.91
N ALA A 24 -15.66 -6.64 6.98
CA ALA A 24 -14.28 -7.01 7.25
C ALA A 24 -14.13 -8.47 7.74
N ASP A 25 -15.14 -9.04 8.38
CA ASP A 25 -15.11 -10.43 8.85
C ASP A 25 -15.34 -11.46 7.72
N HIS A 26 -15.99 -11.05 6.63
CA HIS A 26 -16.18 -11.92 5.46
C HIS A 26 -14.86 -12.13 4.71
N SER A 27 -14.60 -13.38 4.29
CA SER A 27 -13.43 -13.72 3.46
C SER A 27 -13.62 -13.20 2.03
N GLY A 28 -13.16 -11.98 1.78
CA GLY A 28 -13.20 -11.40 0.44
C GLY A 28 -12.71 -9.96 0.38
N ASN A 29 -12.70 -9.41 -0.82
CA ASN A 29 -12.42 -8.00 -1.04
C ASN A 29 -13.68 -7.16 -0.76
N VAL A 30 -13.50 -5.94 -0.27
CA VAL A 30 -14.60 -5.02 0.03
C VAL A 30 -14.60 -3.88 -0.98
N LEU A 31 -15.72 -3.72 -1.68
CA LEU A 31 -15.99 -2.57 -2.54
C LEU A 31 -17.07 -1.70 -1.87
N VAL A 32 -16.76 -0.41 -1.71
CA VAL A 32 -17.67 0.62 -1.21
C VAL A 32 -18.18 1.46 -2.39
N ASP A 33 -19.49 1.43 -2.60
CA ASP A 33 -20.18 2.18 -3.64
C ASP A 33 -20.85 3.43 -3.03
N CYS A 34 -20.38 4.61 -3.44
CA CYS A 34 -20.88 5.91 -2.99
C CYS A 34 -21.72 6.64 -4.04
N SER A 35 -22.18 5.96 -5.09
CA SER A 35 -22.95 6.55 -6.18
C SER A 35 -24.20 7.30 -5.72
N GLN A 36 -24.79 6.86 -4.60
CA GLN A 36 -25.99 7.46 -4.03
C GLN A 36 -25.73 8.25 -2.74
N ALA A 37 -24.47 8.38 -2.32
CA ALA A 37 -24.11 9.18 -1.17
C ALA A 37 -24.17 10.67 -1.54
N GLN A 38 -24.86 11.48 -0.75
CA GLN A 38 -24.97 12.93 -0.94
C GLN A 38 -23.87 13.66 -0.16
N HIS A 39 -23.56 13.17 1.04
CA HIS A 39 -22.57 13.75 1.94
C HIS A 39 -21.92 12.66 2.79
N LEU A 40 -20.62 12.81 3.09
CA LEU A 40 -19.88 11.99 4.04
C LEU A 40 -19.23 12.95 5.04
N ASP A 41 -19.46 12.73 6.33
CA ASP A 41 -18.82 13.49 7.39
C ASP A 41 -17.46 12.91 7.81
N GLY A 42 -16.77 13.61 8.71
CA GLY A 42 -15.46 13.17 9.21
C GLY A 42 -15.51 11.80 9.92
N CYS A 43 -16.58 11.52 10.67
CA CYS A 43 -16.75 10.23 11.34
C CYS A 43 -16.90 9.08 10.35
N THR A 44 -17.68 9.29 9.28
CA THR A 44 -17.84 8.34 8.19
C THR A 44 -16.51 8.05 7.50
N LEU A 45 -15.72 9.09 7.21
CA LEU A 45 -14.40 8.92 6.62
C LEU A 45 -13.46 8.12 7.53
N GLN A 46 -13.49 8.37 8.84
CA GLN A 46 -12.68 7.60 9.81
C GLN A 46 -13.04 6.12 9.80
N ILE A 47 -14.33 5.78 9.76
CA ILE A 47 -14.78 4.38 9.67
C ILE A 47 -14.30 3.74 8.37
N LEU A 48 -14.42 4.44 7.23
CA LEU A 48 -13.97 3.93 5.93
C LEU A 48 -12.46 3.74 5.87
N LEU A 49 -11.68 4.64 6.47
CA LEU A 49 -10.22 4.52 6.58
C LEU A 49 -9.82 3.35 7.49
N ALA A 50 -10.50 3.18 8.62
CA ALA A 50 -10.27 2.05 9.52
C ALA A 50 -10.57 0.72 8.82
N LEU A 51 -11.66 0.66 8.05
CA LEU A 51 -11.98 -0.49 7.21
C LEU A 51 -10.90 -0.74 6.17
N GLN A 52 -10.47 0.27 5.42
CA GLN A 52 -9.37 0.15 4.45
C GLN A 52 -8.10 -0.44 5.10
N ALA A 53 -7.70 0.08 6.25
CA ALA A 53 -6.53 -0.38 6.99
C ALA A 53 -6.70 -1.84 7.46
N ALA A 54 -7.87 -2.22 7.96
CA ALA A 54 -8.16 -3.60 8.37
C ALA A 54 -8.11 -4.58 7.19
N MET A 55 -8.62 -4.19 6.01
CA MET A 55 -8.52 -5.00 4.79
C MET A 55 -7.07 -5.18 4.37
N GLN A 56 -6.29 -4.10 4.32
CA GLN A 56 -4.87 -4.13 3.95
C GLN A 56 -4.03 -4.96 4.93
N GLY A 57 -4.25 -4.80 6.24
CA GLY A 57 -3.57 -5.58 7.27
C GLY A 57 -3.85 -7.08 7.17
N ALA A 58 -5.00 -7.47 6.61
CA ALA A 58 -5.37 -8.84 6.32
C ALA A 58 -4.95 -9.31 4.91
N GLY A 59 -4.19 -8.51 4.14
CA GLY A 59 -3.77 -8.83 2.77
C GLY A 59 -4.91 -8.84 1.74
N ARG A 60 -6.02 -8.16 2.04
CA ARG A 60 -7.22 -8.10 1.20
C ARG A 60 -7.38 -6.73 0.55
N SER A 61 -8.13 -6.67 -0.55
CA SER A 61 -8.33 -5.42 -1.29
C SER A 61 -9.54 -4.63 -0.77
N PHE A 62 -9.37 -3.32 -0.73
CA PHE A 62 -10.42 -2.33 -0.49
C PHE A 62 -10.58 -1.45 -1.73
N GLY A 63 -11.81 -1.29 -2.21
CA GLY A 63 -12.15 -0.42 -3.32
C GLY A 63 -13.18 0.63 -2.93
N PHE A 64 -13.08 1.81 -3.52
CA PHE A 64 -14.03 2.90 -3.35
C PHE A 64 -14.43 3.43 -4.73
N THR A 65 -15.73 3.49 -5.01
CA THR A 65 -16.26 3.86 -6.32
C THR A 65 -17.52 4.72 -6.21
N GLY A 66 -17.95 5.31 -7.32
CA GLY A 66 -19.20 6.07 -7.40
C GLY A 66 -19.16 7.42 -6.69
N ALA A 67 -17.99 7.94 -6.31
CA ALA A 67 -17.90 9.22 -5.63
C ALA A 67 -18.40 10.37 -6.52
N ASN A 68 -19.50 11.01 -6.11
CA ASN A 68 -20.00 12.20 -6.80
C ASN A 68 -19.02 13.40 -6.65
N GLU A 69 -19.26 14.50 -7.36
CA GLU A 69 -18.37 15.67 -7.32
C GLU A 69 -18.21 16.28 -5.91
N GLN A 70 -19.29 16.36 -5.14
CA GLN A 70 -19.27 16.94 -3.79
C GLN A 70 -18.44 16.09 -2.84
N VAL A 71 -18.63 14.76 -2.86
CA VAL A 71 -17.83 13.80 -2.10
C VAL A 71 -16.36 13.88 -2.53
N ARG A 72 -16.06 13.93 -3.84
CA ARG A 72 -14.68 14.08 -4.34
C ARG A 72 -14.02 15.36 -3.86
N LYS A 73 -14.71 16.51 -3.95
CA LYS A 73 -14.20 17.80 -3.42
C LYS A 73 -13.89 17.70 -1.93
N TYR A 74 -14.79 17.11 -1.16
CA TYR A 74 -14.58 16.93 0.27
C TYR A 74 -13.38 16.02 0.57
N LEU A 75 -13.24 14.91 -0.15
CA LEU A 75 -12.06 14.02 -0.06
C LEU A 75 -10.76 14.75 -0.42
N THR A 76 -10.79 15.67 -1.39
CA THR A 76 -9.64 16.53 -1.71
C THR A 76 -9.31 17.47 -0.58
N TRP A 77 -10.29 18.15 0.00
CA TRP A 77 -10.07 19.05 1.15
C TRP A 77 -9.59 18.30 2.39
N ALA A 78 -10.05 17.06 2.60
CA ALA A 78 -9.59 16.21 3.68
C ALA A 78 -8.19 15.59 3.43
N GLY A 79 -7.60 15.80 2.24
CA GLY A 79 -6.32 15.18 1.88
C GLY A 79 -6.40 13.66 1.64
N LEU A 80 -7.60 13.12 1.44
CA LEU A 80 -7.87 11.68 1.34
C LEU A 80 -8.03 11.19 -0.11
N THR A 81 -7.68 12.02 -1.10
CA THR A 81 -7.80 11.66 -2.51
C THR A 81 -6.94 10.43 -2.85
N GLY A 82 -5.79 10.22 -2.20
CA GLY A 82 -4.98 9.01 -2.40
C GLY A 82 -5.58 7.73 -1.80
N HIS A 83 -6.50 7.84 -0.85
CA HIS A 83 -7.12 6.70 -0.18
C HIS A 83 -8.38 6.20 -0.89
N PHE A 84 -9.11 7.13 -1.52
CA PHE A 84 -10.44 6.88 -2.10
C PHE A 84 -10.56 7.32 -3.57
N GLY A 85 -9.49 7.87 -4.15
CA GLY A 85 -9.45 8.30 -5.54
C GLY A 85 -9.32 7.10 -6.47
N GLY A 86 -10.44 6.52 -6.86
CA GLY A 86 -10.46 5.54 -7.93
C GLY A 86 -10.09 6.17 -9.28
N ALA A 87 -8.96 5.77 -9.84
CA ALA A 87 -8.93 5.31 -11.21
C ALA A 87 -8.86 3.78 -11.17
N PRO A 88 -9.69 3.04 -11.92
CA PRO A 88 -9.50 1.60 -12.05
C PRO A 88 -8.39 1.36 -13.07
N GLU A 89 -7.13 1.29 -12.62
CA GLU A 89 -6.17 0.43 -13.30
C GLU A 89 -6.10 -0.88 -12.53
N VAL A 90 -6.63 -1.90 -13.21
CA VAL A 90 -6.46 -3.29 -12.84
C VAL A 90 -4.96 -3.58 -12.82
N SER A 91 -4.33 -3.55 -11.64
CA SER A 91 -3.05 -4.25 -11.46
C SER A 91 -3.35 -5.66 -10.94
N CYS A 92 -3.91 -6.47 -11.83
CA CYS A 92 -3.69 -7.92 -11.77
C CYS A 92 -2.30 -8.18 -12.36
N ALA A 93 -1.25 -7.95 -11.56
CA ALA A 93 0.05 -8.58 -11.78
C ALA A 93 0.89 -8.48 -10.51
N VAL A 94 0.64 -9.41 -9.59
CA VAL A 94 1.79 -10.04 -8.94
C VAL A 94 1.73 -11.50 -9.36
N PRO A 95 2.78 -12.00 -10.00
CA PRO A 95 3.43 -13.12 -9.36
C PRO A 95 4.93 -12.86 -9.18
N ALA A 96 5.36 -13.17 -7.95
CA ALA A 96 6.62 -13.77 -7.55
C ALA A 96 7.82 -13.67 -8.49
N GLU A 97 8.95 -13.23 -7.91
CA GLU A 97 10.30 -13.34 -8.46
C GLU A 97 10.59 -14.72 -9.09
N PRO A 98 11.23 -14.74 -10.28
CA PRO A 98 12.08 -15.84 -10.66
C PRO A 98 13.55 -15.50 -10.35
N VAL A 99 14.08 -16.10 -9.31
CA VAL A 99 15.50 -16.44 -9.23
C VAL A 99 15.78 -17.43 -10.36
N LEU A 100 16.67 -17.11 -11.32
CA LEU A 100 17.67 -18.03 -11.87
C LEU A 100 18.56 -17.43 -12.95
N ALA A 101 19.84 -17.80 -12.82
CA ALA A 101 20.85 -18.02 -13.86
C ALA A 101 21.66 -16.82 -14.37
N GLU A 102 22.85 -16.69 -13.78
CA GLU A 102 24.07 -16.33 -14.53
C GLU A 102 24.19 -17.15 -15.83
N PRO A 103 24.68 -16.54 -16.92
CA PRO A 103 25.48 -17.27 -17.88
C PRO A 103 26.90 -16.71 -17.92
N MET A 104 27.84 -17.53 -17.44
CA MET A 104 29.26 -17.46 -17.78
C MET A 104 29.48 -17.49 -19.30
N LEU A 105 30.32 -16.58 -19.80
CA LEU A 105 31.32 -16.77 -20.86
C LEU A 105 32.34 -15.63 -20.64
N ALA A 106 33.37 -15.81 -19.81
CA ALA A 106 34.68 -16.38 -20.16
C ALA A 106 35.28 -15.75 -21.42
N GLU A 107 36.46 -15.12 -21.26
CA GLU A 107 37.61 -14.92 -22.19
C GLU A 107 38.63 -13.99 -21.46
N PRO A 108 39.95 -14.02 -21.75
CA PRO A 108 40.93 -14.77 -20.96
C PRO A 108 42.00 -13.91 -20.24
N VAL A 109 42.69 -14.56 -19.29
CA VAL A 109 44.09 -14.42 -18.84
C VAL A 109 44.84 -13.13 -19.22
N GLU A 110 45.26 -12.36 -18.20
CA GLU A 110 46.68 -12.06 -17.95
C GLU A 110 46.91 -11.50 -16.54
N GLU A 111 47.56 -12.30 -15.70
CA GLU A 111 48.21 -11.87 -14.46
C GLU A 111 49.70 -11.63 -14.76
N PRO A 112 50.22 -10.39 -14.68
CA PRO A 112 51.65 -10.19 -14.59
C PRO A 112 52.06 -9.92 -13.13
N ALA A 113 52.67 -10.95 -12.55
CA ALA A 113 53.88 -10.92 -11.75
C ALA A 113 54.03 -9.84 -10.64
N ARG A 114 53.96 -10.33 -9.40
CA ARG A 114 54.49 -9.68 -8.18
C ARG A 114 55.91 -9.13 -8.37
N PRO A 115 56.21 -7.91 -7.90
CA PRO A 115 57.55 -7.59 -7.43
C PRO A 115 57.67 -7.83 -5.91
N ARG A 116 58.46 -8.84 -5.53
CA ARG A 116 59.11 -8.96 -4.21
C ARG A 116 60.13 -7.83 -4.04
N LYS A 117 59.92 -6.91 -3.09
CA LYS A 117 60.97 -6.10 -2.44
C LYS A 117 60.45 -5.68 -1.06
N ARG A 118 61.19 -5.61 0.05
CA ARG A 118 62.47 -6.13 0.53
C ARG A 118 62.43 -5.81 2.04
N ARG A 119 63.04 -6.66 2.87
CA ARG A 119 63.18 -6.47 4.32
C ARG A 119 63.79 -5.11 4.72
N ARG A 120 63.31 -4.53 5.83
CA ARG A 120 64.08 -3.84 6.91
C ARG A 120 63.06 -3.43 8.00
N ALA A 121 62.92 -4.12 9.11
CA ALA A 121 63.78 -4.16 10.31
C ALA A 121 63.87 -2.82 11.07
N VAL A 122 63.68 -2.95 12.40
CA VAL A 122 64.34 -2.21 13.50
C VAL A 122 63.50 -1.20 14.31
N ARG A 123 63.15 -1.64 15.54
CA ARG A 123 63.18 -0.94 16.87
C ARG A 123 62.31 0.34 17.03
N LYS A 124 61.78 0.73 18.19
CA LYS A 124 62.12 0.60 19.63
C LYS A 124 60.85 1.12 20.38
N ARG A 125 60.36 0.42 21.40
CA ARG A 125 60.45 0.74 22.85
C ARG A 125 59.67 1.98 23.34
N GLN A 126 58.91 1.70 24.41
CA GLN A 126 58.75 2.49 25.65
C GLN A 126 57.94 3.79 25.52
N THR A 127 57.04 4.13 26.45
CA THR A 127 56.85 3.76 27.86
C THR A 127 55.38 3.86 28.20
#